data_AF-A0A0Q0T4J8-F1
#
_entry.id   AF-A0A0Q0T4J8-F1
#
_cell.length_a   1.000
_cell.length_b   1.000
_cell.length_c   1.000
_cell.angle_alpha   90.00
_cell.angle_beta   90.00
_cell.angle_gamma   90.00
#
_symmetry.space_group_name_H-M   'P 1'
#
loop_
_entity.id
_entity.type
_entity.pdbx_description
1 polymer ?
#
loop_
_entity_poly.entity_id
_entity_poly.type
_entity_poly.pdbx_seq_one_letter_code
_entity_poly.pdbx_strand_id
1 'polypeptide(L)'
;MNFEFGVDTDDLEIAGYNVKYLLWDMDEAEAAVHKLALYPQFYDHFYEAFDVINIATSFWLDEGSYTECAESTIQSVFHLRDVIVQEASFMQAASLPRAVRNVIGVDHPATDSQLTATVALVYSVEAVEILANWLFNLEIIVEGIDAELIEQLKMRPSREYLDLVERQRDLNSGLEIYAREQFAIRKGDAENALQLAGLYQQIENIDVSVKGFNVSSVLHDIVSTAFSSKASLRSSAAGKGNKSPDSVKQQESQDLKDRIIKSAKRHLQANAQSTKTELVKALHADGIASKPTIRKYVDEGNFFPKLK
;
A
#
# COMPACT_ATOMS: atom_id res chain seq x y z
N MET A 1 19.96 19.13 1.07
CA MET A 1 19.89 18.91 -0.38
C MET A 1 18.40 18.85 -0.68
N ASN A 2 17.85 19.92 -1.27
CA ASN A 2 16.41 20.05 -1.50
C ASN A 2 16.03 19.07 -2.60
N PHE A 3 15.29 18.02 -2.24
CA PHE A 3 14.62 17.17 -3.21
C PHE A 3 13.34 17.91 -3.62
N GLU A 4 13.44 18.73 -4.67
CA GLU A 4 12.27 19.05 -5.49
C GLU A 4 11.86 17.76 -6.18
N PHE A 5 10.99 16.99 -5.53
CA PHE A 5 10.21 15.97 -6.22
C PHE A 5 9.24 16.72 -7.13
N GLY A 6 9.42 16.56 -8.45
CA GLY A 6 8.33 16.76 -9.38
C GLY A 6 7.22 15.78 -9.01
N VAL A 7 6.21 16.28 -8.33
CA VAL A 7 5.02 15.52 -7.93
C VAL A 7 4.17 15.39 -9.19
N ASP A 8 4.31 14.28 -9.91
CA ASP A 8 3.14 13.71 -10.57
C ASP A 8 2.26 13.24 -9.41
N THR A 9 1.21 14.00 -9.11
CA THR A 9 0.21 13.59 -8.14
C THR A 9 -0.57 12.44 -8.78
N ASP A 10 -0.31 11.20 -8.35
CA ASP A 10 -1.36 10.19 -8.42
C ASP A 10 -2.46 10.69 -7.47
N ASP A 11 -3.36 11.51 -8.01
CA ASP A 11 -4.47 12.12 -7.27
C ASP A 11 -5.30 10.99 -6.66
N LEU A 12 -5.31 10.89 -5.32
CA LEU A 12 -6.16 9.94 -4.61
C LEU A 12 -7.61 10.39 -4.79
N GLU A 13 -8.45 9.54 -5.35
CA GLU A 13 -9.88 9.79 -5.51
C GLU A 13 -10.66 8.79 -4.67
N ILE A 14 -11.61 9.26 -3.86
CA ILE A 14 -12.51 8.43 -3.06
C ILE A 14 -13.95 8.83 -3.38
N ALA A 15 -14.73 7.90 -3.94
CA ALA A 15 -16.12 8.12 -4.32
C ALA A 15 -16.34 9.37 -5.19
N GLY A 16 -15.44 9.63 -6.14
CA GLY A 16 -15.52 10.82 -7.02
C GLY A 16 -14.96 12.11 -6.40
N TYR A 17 -14.43 12.05 -5.17
CA TYR A 17 -13.84 13.19 -4.48
C TYR A 17 -12.31 13.09 -4.46
N ASN A 18 -11.64 14.15 -4.92
CA ASN A 18 -10.18 14.23 -4.93
C ASN A 18 -9.65 14.58 -3.53
N VAL A 19 -8.93 13.65 -2.92
CA VAL A 19 -8.26 13.80 -1.63
C VAL A 19 -6.83 14.27 -1.87
N LYS A 20 -6.54 15.51 -1.50
CA LYS A 20 -5.20 16.09 -1.65
C LYS A 20 -4.36 15.86 -0.39
N TYR A 21 -4.98 15.97 0.78
CA TYR A 21 -4.32 15.83 2.06
C TYR A 21 -5.11 14.87 2.96
N LEU A 22 -4.51 13.72 3.28
CA LEU A 22 -5.12 12.70 4.16
C LEU A 22 -5.42 13.23 5.58
N LEU A 23 -4.82 14.35 5.98
CA LEU A 23 -5.07 14.96 7.29
C LEU A 23 -6.32 15.86 7.31
N TRP A 24 -6.66 16.46 6.16
CA TRP A 24 -7.64 17.55 6.10
C TRP A 24 -8.90 17.19 5.30
N ASP A 25 -8.77 16.34 4.29
CA ASP A 25 -9.82 16.13 3.29
C ASP A 25 -10.67 14.86 3.58
N MET A 26 -10.43 14.17 4.70
CA MET A 26 -11.07 12.90 5.01
C MET A 26 -12.54 13.05 5.42
N ASP A 27 -12.91 14.17 6.02
CA ASP A 27 -14.31 14.48 6.36
C ASP A 27 -15.16 14.65 5.08
N GLU A 28 -14.60 15.32 4.07
CA GLU A 28 -15.23 15.45 2.75
C GLU A 28 -15.30 14.12 2.01
N ALA A 29 -14.25 13.29 2.11
CA ALA A 29 -14.26 11.94 1.56
C ALA A 29 -15.35 11.07 2.23
N GLU A 30 -15.48 11.11 3.55
CA GLU A 30 -16.55 10.43 4.29
C GLU A 30 -17.93 10.91 3.84
N ALA A 31 -18.12 12.23 3.70
CA ALA A 31 -19.37 12.81 3.20
C ALA A 31 -19.68 12.41 1.75
N ALA A 32 -18.67 12.18 0.90
CA ALA A 32 -18.85 11.64 -0.44
C ALA A 32 -19.31 10.17 -0.39
N VAL A 33 -18.67 9.35 0.43
CA VAL A 33 -19.04 7.93 0.64
C VAL A 33 -20.48 7.80 1.15
N HIS A 34 -20.92 8.67 2.06
CA HIS A 34 -22.28 8.66 2.62
C HIS A 34 -23.38 8.91 1.59
N LYS A 35 -23.05 9.52 0.44
CA LYS A 35 -24.02 9.82 -0.62
C LYS A 35 -24.28 8.63 -1.55
N LEU A 36 -23.47 7.57 -1.46
CA LEU A 36 -23.59 6.40 -2.31
C LEU A 36 -24.87 5.62 -2.01
N ALA A 37 -25.55 5.16 -3.06
CA ALA A 37 -26.84 4.49 -3.03
C ALA A 37 -26.85 3.23 -2.15
N LEU A 38 -25.78 2.45 -2.18
CA LEU A 38 -25.64 1.23 -1.38
C LEU A 38 -24.93 1.46 -0.05
N TYR A 39 -24.56 2.69 0.31
CA TYR A 39 -23.90 3.00 1.58
C TYR A 39 -24.57 2.33 2.80
N PRO A 40 -25.91 2.33 2.96
CA PRO A 40 -26.55 1.72 4.13
C PRO A 40 -26.24 0.22 4.33
N GLN A 41 -25.89 -0.51 3.27
CA GLN A 41 -25.52 -1.93 3.36
C GLN A 41 -24.09 -2.16 3.83
N PHE A 42 -23.23 -1.14 3.67
CA PHE A 42 -21.82 -1.17 4.02
C PHE A 42 -21.48 -0.21 5.18
N TYR A 43 -22.51 0.34 5.84
CA TYR A 43 -22.39 1.32 6.92
C TYR A 43 -21.32 0.94 7.94
N ASP A 44 -21.43 -0.26 8.54
CA ASP A 44 -20.51 -0.71 9.58
C ASP A 44 -19.05 -0.78 9.08
N HIS A 45 -18.84 -1.16 7.83
CA HIS A 45 -17.50 -1.28 7.25
C HIS A 45 -16.85 0.10 7.13
N PHE A 46 -17.57 1.08 6.57
CA PHE A 46 -17.05 2.44 6.44
C PHE A 46 -16.88 3.10 7.79
N TYR A 47 -17.86 2.95 8.69
CA TYR A 47 -17.79 3.49 10.05
C TYR A 47 -16.53 3.01 10.77
N GLU A 48 -16.26 1.71 10.75
CA GLU A 48 -15.07 1.14 11.41
C GLU A 48 -13.76 1.60 10.75
N ALA A 49 -13.73 1.77 9.42
CA ALA A 49 -12.54 2.25 8.72
C ALA A 49 -12.27 3.74 8.99
N PHE A 50 -13.30 4.59 8.98
CA PHE A 50 -13.19 6.00 9.33
C PHE A 50 -12.85 6.20 10.83
N ASP A 51 -13.34 5.34 11.72
CA ASP A 51 -12.92 5.33 13.12
C ASP A 51 -11.41 5.05 13.26
N VAL A 52 -10.89 4.06 12.53
CA VAL A 52 -9.43 3.80 12.49
C VAL A 52 -8.65 5.00 11.93
N ILE A 53 -9.16 5.68 10.90
CA ILE A 53 -8.56 6.91 10.35
C ILE A 53 -8.48 7.98 11.44
N ASN A 54 -9.59 8.23 12.14
CA ASN A 54 -9.70 9.24 13.19
C ASN A 54 -8.83 8.94 14.41
N ILE A 55 -8.77 7.67 14.84
CA ILE A 55 -7.89 7.26 15.93
C ILE A 55 -6.43 7.42 15.49
N ALA A 56 -6.07 7.02 14.28
CA ALA A 56 -4.70 7.12 13.77
C ALA A 56 -4.22 8.58 13.63
N THR A 57 -5.06 9.49 13.13
CA THR A 57 -4.74 10.92 13.07
C THR A 57 -4.58 11.53 14.46
N SER A 58 -5.31 11.05 15.46
CA SER A 58 -5.21 11.56 16.84
C SER A 58 -3.83 11.36 17.49
N PHE A 59 -2.99 10.41 17.02
CA PHE A 59 -1.60 10.25 17.48
C PHE A 59 -0.71 11.45 17.15
N TRP A 60 -1.14 12.29 16.22
CA TRP A 60 -0.45 13.49 15.79
C TRP A 60 -0.91 14.75 16.51
N LEU A 61 -1.91 14.66 17.39
CA LEU A 61 -2.40 15.78 18.20
C LEU A 61 -1.50 15.99 19.42
N ASP A 62 -1.05 17.22 19.59
CA ASP A 62 -0.40 17.73 20.79
C ASP A 62 -1.12 19.01 21.25
N GLU A 63 -1.59 19.01 22.49
CA GLU A 63 -2.39 20.09 23.10
C GLU A 63 -3.57 20.59 22.23
N GLY A 64 -4.16 19.71 21.41
CA GLY A 64 -5.30 20.03 20.54
C GLY A 64 -4.92 20.62 19.17
N SER A 65 -3.63 20.61 18.83
CA SER A 65 -3.13 20.99 17.51
C SER A 65 -2.29 19.87 16.90
N TYR A 66 -2.28 19.72 15.58
CA TYR A 66 -1.38 18.75 14.95
C TYR A 66 0.08 19.22 15.05
N THR A 67 0.98 18.30 15.35
CA THR A 67 2.42 18.61 15.34
C THR A 67 2.88 19.09 13.96
N GLU A 68 3.90 19.96 13.92
CA GLU A 68 4.37 20.64 12.71
C GLU A 68 4.77 19.67 11.57
N CYS A 69 5.25 18.47 11.90
CA CYS A 69 5.65 17.47 10.91
C CYS A 69 4.53 16.49 10.50
N ALA A 70 3.32 16.60 11.05
CA ALA A 70 2.25 15.61 10.83
C ALA A 70 1.87 15.49 9.35
N GLU A 71 1.50 16.61 8.71
CA GLU A 71 1.05 16.62 7.31
C GLU A 71 2.12 16.07 6.37
N SER A 72 3.35 16.59 6.46
CA SER A 72 4.45 16.18 5.58
C SER A 72 4.84 14.71 5.78
N THR A 73 4.78 14.21 7.02
CA THR A 73 5.03 12.80 7.32
C THR A 73 3.94 11.91 6.75
N ILE A 74 2.67 12.22 7.02
CA ILE A 74 1.52 11.48 6.51
C ILE A 74 1.57 11.39 4.99
N GLN A 75 1.81 12.54 4.33
CA GLN A 75 1.90 12.59 2.88
C GLN A 75 3.09 11.77 2.34
N SER A 76 4.24 11.83 3.00
CA SER A 76 5.42 11.05 2.58
C SER A 76 5.20 9.55 2.73
N VAL A 77 4.61 9.12 3.84
CA VAL A 77 4.29 7.70 4.09
C VAL A 77 3.26 7.20 3.09
N PHE A 78 2.24 7.99 2.75
CA PHE A 78 1.25 7.63 1.73
C PHE A 78 1.89 7.42 0.35
N HIS A 79 2.69 8.37 -0.12
CA HIS A 79 3.33 8.25 -1.45
C HIS A 79 4.40 7.15 -1.51
N LEU A 80 5.08 6.90 -0.39
CA LEU A 80 6.16 5.90 -0.32
C LEU A 80 5.70 4.57 0.28
N ARG A 81 4.38 4.35 0.43
CA ARG A 81 3.79 3.19 1.12
C ARG A 81 4.27 1.86 0.56
N ASP A 82 4.36 1.72 -0.75
CA ASP A 82 4.84 0.50 -1.40
C ASP A 82 6.30 0.21 -1.07
N VAL A 83 7.13 1.26 -1.03
CA VAL A 83 8.55 1.16 -0.67
C VAL A 83 8.69 0.77 0.80
N ILE A 84 7.86 1.33 1.68
CA ILE A 84 7.83 1.01 3.12
C ILE A 84 7.42 -0.46 3.32
N VAL A 85 6.38 -0.92 2.63
CA VAL A 85 5.93 -2.33 2.69
C VAL A 85 7.02 -3.28 2.18
N GLN A 86 7.69 -2.89 1.10
CA GLN A 86 8.82 -3.65 0.54
C GLN A 86 9.95 -3.74 1.56
N GLU A 87 10.37 -2.61 2.13
CA GLU A 87 11.44 -2.53 3.14
C GLU A 87 11.11 -3.38 4.38
N ALA A 88 9.88 -3.27 4.89
CA ALA A 88 9.39 -4.08 6.01
C ALA A 88 9.40 -5.58 5.71
N SER A 89 9.26 -5.98 4.44
CA SER A 89 9.27 -7.39 4.03
C SER A 89 10.68 -7.99 3.92
N PHE A 90 11.70 -7.16 3.69
CA PHE A 90 13.10 -7.60 3.54
C PHE A 90 13.91 -7.53 4.83
N MET A 91 13.49 -6.76 5.82
CA MET A 91 14.18 -6.70 7.09
C MET A 91 13.89 -7.92 7.97
N GLN A 92 14.94 -8.70 8.26
CA GLN A 92 14.85 -9.93 9.08
C GLN A 92 14.59 -9.66 10.57
N ALA A 93 14.84 -8.44 11.06
CA ALA A 93 14.76 -8.08 12.48
C ALA A 93 14.46 -6.58 12.69
N ALA A 94 13.47 -6.02 11.97
CA ALA A 94 13.12 -4.62 12.11
C ALA A 94 11.65 -4.40 12.41
N SER A 95 11.39 -3.39 13.22
CA SER A 95 10.06 -2.89 13.54
C SER A 95 9.49 -2.03 12.41
N LEU A 96 8.16 -1.88 12.37
CA LEU A 96 7.47 -1.03 11.38
C LEU A 96 7.95 0.44 11.39
N PRO A 97 8.10 1.12 12.54
CA PRO A 97 8.67 2.46 12.59
C PRO A 97 10.04 2.58 11.93
N ARG A 98 10.88 1.55 12.08
CA ARG A 98 12.22 1.54 11.50
C ARG A 98 12.17 1.42 9.97
N ALA A 99 11.26 0.61 9.44
CA ALA A 99 11.02 0.54 8.00
C ALA A 99 10.57 1.89 7.45
N VAL A 100 9.67 2.57 8.16
CA VAL A 100 9.24 3.93 7.79
C VAL A 100 10.42 4.89 7.80
N ARG A 101 11.21 4.96 8.88
CA ARG A 101 12.37 5.87 8.98
C ARG A 101 13.45 5.58 7.94
N ASN A 102 13.70 4.32 7.57
CA ASN A 102 14.65 4.01 6.50
C ASN A 102 14.24 4.65 5.16
N VAL A 103 12.94 4.87 4.95
CA VAL A 103 12.39 5.43 3.71
C VAL A 103 12.25 6.95 3.79
N ILE A 104 11.70 7.49 4.88
CA ILE A 104 11.40 8.94 5.00
C ILE A 104 12.52 9.75 5.67
N GLY A 105 13.49 9.08 6.31
CA GLY A 105 14.62 9.71 7.00
C GLY A 105 14.95 9.04 8.33
N VAL A 106 16.21 8.62 8.52
CA VAL A 106 16.64 7.86 9.72
C VAL A 106 16.47 8.69 11.00
N ASP A 107 16.76 9.98 10.94
CA ASP A 107 16.66 10.91 12.07
C ASP A 107 15.30 11.65 12.12
N HIS A 108 14.25 11.06 11.53
CA HIS A 108 12.92 11.68 11.47
C HIS A 108 12.35 11.91 12.89
N PRO A 109 11.82 13.11 13.19
CA PRO A 109 11.48 13.52 14.56
C PRO A 109 10.24 12.82 15.14
N ALA A 110 9.37 12.26 14.30
CA ALA A 110 8.17 11.56 14.74
C ALA A 110 8.47 10.33 15.61
N THR A 111 7.60 10.07 16.60
CA THR A 111 7.71 8.91 17.50
C THR A 111 7.39 7.59 16.79
N ASP A 112 7.71 6.45 17.42
CA ASP A 112 7.40 5.14 16.86
C ASP A 112 5.89 4.93 16.77
N SER A 113 5.14 5.41 17.77
CA SER A 113 3.67 5.37 17.74
C SER A 113 3.10 6.19 16.60
N GLN A 114 3.60 7.41 16.38
CA GLN A 114 3.16 8.29 15.30
C GLN A 114 3.40 7.66 13.92
N LEU A 115 4.61 7.14 13.67
CA LEU A 115 4.94 6.51 12.40
C LEU A 115 4.10 5.25 12.15
N THR A 116 3.87 4.44 13.18
CA THR A 116 3.04 3.22 13.09
C THR A 116 1.57 3.58 12.86
N ALA A 117 1.05 4.60 13.56
CA ALA A 117 -0.31 5.10 13.37
C ALA A 117 -0.50 5.65 11.94
N THR A 118 0.48 6.33 11.38
CA THR A 118 0.41 6.77 9.98
C THR A 118 0.30 5.61 9.00
N VAL A 119 0.96 4.47 9.24
CA VAL A 119 0.76 3.28 8.41
C VAL A 119 -0.66 2.73 8.56
N ALA A 120 -1.22 2.74 9.77
CA ALA A 120 -2.62 2.36 9.99
C ALA A 120 -3.60 3.28 9.24
N LEU A 121 -3.36 4.60 9.29
CA LEU A 121 -4.09 5.61 8.53
C LEU A 121 -4.07 5.27 7.03
N VAL A 122 -2.88 5.07 6.45
CA VAL A 122 -2.74 4.76 5.02
C VAL A 122 -3.49 3.48 4.63
N TYR A 123 -3.36 2.39 5.40
CA TYR A 123 -4.08 1.16 5.10
C TYR A 123 -5.60 1.31 5.21
N SER A 124 -6.09 2.11 6.16
CA SER A 124 -7.52 2.36 6.30
C SER A 124 -8.06 3.21 5.15
N VAL A 125 -7.30 4.23 4.73
CA VAL A 125 -7.61 5.05 3.54
C VAL A 125 -7.66 4.17 2.28
N GLU A 126 -6.67 3.28 2.08
CA GLU A 126 -6.69 2.33 0.96
C GLU A 126 -7.90 1.39 1.03
N ALA A 127 -8.32 0.94 2.23
CA ALA A 127 -9.51 0.12 2.38
C ALA A 127 -10.76 0.91 1.93
N VAL A 128 -10.95 2.12 2.45
CA VAL A 128 -12.07 3.00 2.08
C VAL A 128 -12.07 3.25 0.57
N GLU A 129 -10.93 3.64 -0.01
CA GLU A 129 -10.76 3.88 -1.45
C GLU A 129 -11.28 2.69 -2.27
N ILE A 130 -10.83 1.47 -1.97
CA ILE A 130 -11.19 0.27 -2.72
C ILE A 130 -12.70 0.03 -2.72
N LEU A 131 -13.33 0.08 -1.54
CA LEU A 131 -14.76 -0.24 -1.42
C LEU A 131 -15.63 0.92 -1.93
N ALA A 132 -15.28 2.15 -1.60
CA ALA A 132 -15.99 3.35 -2.03
C ALA A 132 -15.93 3.54 -3.54
N ASN A 133 -14.76 3.35 -4.15
CA ASN A 133 -14.61 3.50 -5.60
C ASN A 133 -15.31 2.37 -6.35
N TRP A 134 -15.37 1.15 -5.80
CA TRP A 134 -16.22 0.11 -6.37
C TRP A 134 -17.70 0.52 -6.37
N LEU A 135 -18.21 1.01 -5.24
CA LEU A 135 -19.59 1.50 -5.12
C LEU A 135 -19.89 2.66 -6.07
N PHE A 136 -18.98 3.62 -6.15
CA PHE A 136 -19.10 4.76 -7.03
C PHE A 136 -19.08 4.36 -8.50
N ASN A 137 -18.17 3.47 -8.90
CA ASN A 137 -18.10 2.95 -10.26
C ASN A 137 -19.37 2.17 -10.63
N LEU A 138 -19.98 1.45 -9.68
CA LEU A 138 -21.27 0.81 -9.90
C LEU A 138 -22.36 1.85 -10.23
N GLU A 139 -22.39 2.98 -9.52
CA GLU A 139 -23.34 4.06 -9.82
C GLU A 139 -23.08 4.72 -11.18
N ILE A 140 -21.82 4.92 -11.55
CA ILE A 140 -21.46 5.41 -12.90
C ILE A 140 -22.00 4.46 -13.98
N ILE A 141 -21.88 3.14 -13.78
CA ILE A 141 -22.42 2.15 -14.73
C ILE A 141 -23.94 2.31 -14.86
N VAL A 142 -24.65 2.50 -13.74
CA VAL A 142 -26.10 2.68 -13.72
C VAL A 142 -26.50 3.99 -14.42
N GLU A 143 -25.80 5.09 -14.14
CA GLU A 143 -26.02 6.38 -14.80
C GLU A 143 -25.76 6.32 -16.31
N GLY A 144 -24.80 5.48 -16.74
CA GLY A 144 -24.49 5.26 -18.14
C GLY A 144 -25.57 4.51 -18.94
N ILE A 145 -26.62 3.98 -18.31
CA ILE A 145 -27.73 3.29 -19.00
C ILE A 145 -28.63 4.30 -19.73
N ASP A 146 -29.11 5.30 -19.01
CA ASP A 146 -29.94 6.40 -19.51
C ASP A 146 -29.93 7.53 -18.48
N ALA A 147 -29.06 8.52 -18.68
CA ALA A 147 -28.82 9.58 -17.70
C ALA A 147 -30.10 10.39 -17.37
N GLU A 148 -30.95 10.68 -18.36
CA GLU A 148 -32.16 11.46 -18.17
C GLU A 148 -33.19 10.67 -17.35
N LEU A 149 -33.34 9.37 -17.63
CA LEU A 149 -34.20 8.48 -16.84
C LEU A 149 -33.68 8.34 -15.40
N ILE A 150 -32.36 8.16 -15.22
CA ILE A 150 -31.77 7.98 -13.89
C ILE A 150 -31.91 9.25 -13.05
N GLU A 151 -31.73 10.44 -13.61
CA GLU A 151 -32.02 11.69 -12.90
C GLU A 151 -33.48 11.77 -12.44
N GLN A 152 -34.43 11.41 -13.30
CA GLN A 152 -35.85 11.36 -12.93
C GLN A 152 -36.14 10.36 -11.81
N LEU A 153 -35.46 9.21 -11.82
CA LEU A 153 -35.59 8.18 -10.79
C LEU A 153 -35.00 8.61 -9.44
N LYS A 154 -33.89 9.36 -9.44
CA LYS A 154 -33.28 9.96 -8.23
C LYS A 154 -34.15 11.07 -7.62
N MET A 155 -34.88 11.84 -8.43
CA MET A 155 -35.76 12.92 -7.96
C MET A 155 -37.05 12.44 -7.30
N ARG A 156 -37.40 11.15 -7.42
CA ARG A 156 -38.60 10.56 -6.83
C ARG A 156 -38.22 9.56 -5.75
N PRO A 157 -38.95 9.47 -4.62
CA PRO A 157 -38.79 8.37 -3.69
C PRO A 157 -39.34 7.08 -4.34
N SER A 158 -38.55 6.49 -5.23
CA SER A 158 -38.84 5.24 -5.91
C SER A 158 -37.74 4.23 -5.58
N ARG A 159 -38.15 3.03 -5.20
CA ARG A 159 -37.22 1.90 -4.98
C ARG A 159 -36.54 1.45 -6.29
N GLU A 160 -37.05 1.91 -7.42
CA GLU A 160 -36.64 1.55 -8.77
C GLU A 160 -35.17 1.88 -9.06
N TYR A 161 -34.65 3.02 -8.58
CA TYR A 161 -33.23 3.34 -8.71
C TYR A 161 -32.35 2.32 -7.96
N LEU A 162 -32.70 2.01 -6.71
CA LEU A 162 -31.97 1.02 -5.91
C LEU A 162 -32.04 -0.37 -6.55
N ASP A 163 -33.19 -0.77 -7.09
CA ASP A 163 -33.36 -2.05 -7.78
C ASP A 163 -32.49 -2.14 -9.05
N LEU A 164 -32.26 -1.01 -9.75
CA LEU A 164 -31.33 -0.94 -10.88
C LEU A 164 -29.88 -1.11 -10.43
N VAL A 165 -29.49 -0.44 -9.33
CA VAL A 165 -28.15 -0.57 -8.74
C VAL A 165 -27.88 -2.01 -8.30
N GLU A 166 -28.83 -2.67 -7.63
CA GLU A 166 -28.72 -4.07 -7.21
C GLU A 166 -28.62 -5.03 -8.41
N ARG A 167 -29.36 -4.80 -9.49
CA ARG A 167 -29.20 -5.62 -10.72
C ARG A 167 -27.80 -5.49 -11.32
N GLN A 168 -27.25 -4.28 -11.35
CA GLN A 168 -25.89 -4.08 -11.86
C GLN A 168 -24.85 -4.69 -10.93
N ARG A 169 -25.07 -4.66 -9.62
CA ARG A 169 -24.24 -5.34 -8.64
C ARG A 169 -24.20 -6.84 -8.89
N ASP A 170 -25.36 -7.49 -9.08
CA ASP A 170 -25.44 -8.92 -9.36
C ASP A 170 -24.67 -9.32 -10.63
N LEU A 171 -24.82 -8.52 -11.69
CA LEU A 171 -24.12 -8.71 -12.97
C LEU A 171 -22.59 -8.55 -12.83
N ASN A 172 -22.13 -7.71 -11.91
CA ASN A 172 -20.72 -7.39 -11.67
C ASN A 172 -20.19 -7.97 -10.34
N SER A 173 -20.81 -9.05 -9.85
CA SER A 173 -20.52 -9.66 -8.55
C SER A 173 -19.04 -10.05 -8.34
N GLY A 174 -18.30 -10.35 -9.41
CA GLY A 174 -16.86 -10.61 -9.32
C GLY A 174 -16.05 -9.40 -8.81
N LEU A 175 -16.42 -8.18 -9.22
CA LEU A 175 -15.78 -6.94 -8.75
C LEU A 175 -16.15 -6.65 -7.30
N GLU A 176 -17.39 -6.95 -6.89
CA GLU A 176 -17.79 -6.84 -5.48
C GLU A 176 -16.94 -7.76 -4.60
N ILE A 177 -16.82 -9.04 -4.99
CA ILE A 177 -16.07 -10.03 -4.21
C ILE A 177 -14.64 -9.55 -4.01
N TYR A 178 -13.99 -9.08 -5.08
CA TYR A 178 -12.65 -8.53 -5.02
C TYR A 178 -12.57 -7.31 -4.09
N ALA A 179 -13.45 -6.32 -4.28
CA ALA A 179 -13.45 -5.09 -3.48
C ALA A 179 -13.62 -5.39 -1.98
N ARG A 180 -14.55 -6.28 -1.63
CA ARG A 180 -14.81 -6.67 -0.24
C ARG A 180 -13.66 -7.47 0.37
N GLU A 181 -13.05 -8.37 -0.40
CA GLU A 181 -11.88 -9.13 0.07
C GLU A 181 -10.69 -8.20 0.33
N GLN A 182 -10.38 -7.32 -0.62
CA GLN A 182 -9.27 -6.38 -0.48
C GLN A 182 -9.53 -5.36 0.65
N PHE A 183 -10.77 -4.86 0.78
CA PHE A 183 -11.19 -4.05 1.92
C PHE A 183 -10.90 -4.76 3.25
N ALA A 184 -11.34 -6.02 3.39
CA ALA A 184 -11.17 -6.77 4.63
C ALA A 184 -9.68 -7.01 4.96
N ILE A 185 -8.85 -7.30 3.95
CA ILE A 185 -7.40 -7.45 4.12
C ILE A 185 -6.77 -6.14 4.61
N ARG A 186 -7.08 -5.02 3.93
CA ARG A 186 -6.52 -3.71 4.26
C ARG A 186 -6.99 -3.19 5.61
N LYS A 187 -8.27 -3.33 5.92
CA LYS A 187 -8.81 -3.03 7.24
C LYS A 187 -8.10 -3.83 8.33
N GLY A 188 -7.95 -5.15 8.15
CA GLY A 188 -7.23 -5.98 9.11
C GLY A 188 -5.76 -5.55 9.29
N ASP A 189 -5.10 -5.11 8.22
CA ASP A 189 -3.75 -4.56 8.30
C ASP A 189 -3.70 -3.22 9.05
N ALA A 190 -4.69 -2.35 8.82
CA ALA A 190 -4.86 -1.09 9.53
C ALA A 190 -5.06 -1.29 11.03
N GLU A 191 -6.00 -2.15 11.43
CA GLU A 191 -6.26 -2.48 12.85
C GLU A 191 -5.02 -3.05 13.55
N ASN A 192 -4.27 -3.93 12.87
CA ASN A 192 -3.04 -4.49 13.41
C ASN A 192 -1.96 -3.40 13.61
N ALA A 193 -1.80 -2.50 12.63
CA ALA A 193 -0.86 -1.39 12.76
C ALA A 193 -1.29 -0.42 13.87
N LEU A 194 -2.59 -0.16 14.02
CA LEU A 194 -3.12 0.71 15.07
C LEU A 194 -2.87 0.12 16.47
N GLN A 195 -3.08 -1.19 16.65
CA GLN A 195 -2.75 -1.88 17.90
C GLN A 195 -1.26 -1.77 18.22
N LEU A 196 -0.38 -1.94 17.23
CA LEU A 196 1.07 -1.75 17.40
C LEU A 196 1.41 -0.29 17.78
N ALA A 197 0.72 0.69 17.19
CA ALA A 197 0.93 2.11 17.52
C ALA A 197 0.58 2.39 18.99
N GLY A 198 -0.52 1.82 19.48
CA GLY A 198 -0.89 1.90 20.90
C GLY A 198 0.14 1.25 21.83
N LEU A 199 0.76 0.14 21.42
CA LEU A 199 1.85 -0.48 22.19
C LEU A 199 3.10 0.42 22.22
N TYR A 200 3.49 1.00 21.08
CA TYR A 200 4.60 1.95 21.05
C TYR A 200 4.33 3.16 21.94
N GLN A 201 3.13 3.74 21.89
CA GLN A 201 2.76 4.88 22.71
C GLN A 201 2.82 4.54 24.21
N GLN A 202 2.39 3.34 24.61
CA GLN A 202 2.53 2.88 26.00
C GLN A 202 4.00 2.79 26.42
N ILE A 203 4.87 2.26 25.56
CA ILE A 203 6.31 2.15 25.84
C ILE A 203 6.94 3.55 25.94
N GLU A 204 6.65 4.44 25.00
CA GLU A 204 7.12 5.83 24.99
C GLU A 204 6.71 6.57 26.27
N ASN A 205 5.46 6.41 26.71
CA ASN A 205 4.97 7.01 27.95
C ASN A 205 5.64 6.43 29.21
N ILE A 206 5.96 5.14 29.23
CA ILE A 206 6.71 4.52 30.33
C ILE A 206 8.13 5.09 30.39
N ASP A 207 8.81 5.21 29.25
CA ASP A 207 10.16 5.77 29.16
C ASP A 207 10.26 7.22 29.65
N VAL A 208 9.25 8.04 29.33
CA VAL A 208 9.15 9.42 29.84
C VAL A 208 8.96 9.43 31.36
N SER A 209 8.18 8.48 31.90
CA SER A 209 7.83 8.43 33.33
C SER A 209 8.91 7.84 34.24
N VAL A 210 9.77 6.93 33.75
CA VAL A 210 10.77 6.23 34.59
C VAL A 210 12.18 6.36 34.02
N LYS A 211 12.87 7.46 34.35
CA LYS A 211 14.31 7.58 34.11
C LYS A 211 15.09 6.53 34.92
N GLY A 212 15.43 5.40 34.29
CA GLY A 212 16.38 4.42 34.84
C GLY A 212 15.92 2.96 34.93
N PHE A 213 14.70 2.61 34.54
CA PHE A 213 14.26 1.20 34.43
C PHE A 213 14.21 0.74 32.97
N ASN A 214 15.04 -0.24 32.63
CA ASN A 214 15.28 -0.74 31.28
C ASN A 214 14.19 -1.73 30.80
N VAL A 215 12.91 -1.45 31.09
CA VAL A 215 11.77 -2.30 30.71
C VAL A 215 11.33 -2.02 29.26
N SER A 216 11.57 -0.81 28.76
CA SER A 216 11.22 -0.41 27.39
C SER A 216 12.04 -1.14 26.32
N SER A 217 13.34 -1.38 26.54
CA SER A 217 14.16 -2.13 25.57
C SER A 217 13.64 -3.55 25.37
N VAL A 218 13.21 -4.22 26.45
CA VAL A 218 12.61 -5.56 26.39
C VAL A 218 11.25 -5.55 25.70
N LEU A 219 10.42 -4.52 25.95
CA LEU A 219 9.11 -4.39 25.30
C LEU A 219 9.24 -4.03 23.81
N HIS A 220 10.17 -3.13 23.45
CA HIS A 220 10.52 -2.84 22.06
C HIS A 220 11.02 -4.09 21.35
N ASP A 221 11.86 -4.90 21.99
CA ASP A 221 12.34 -6.16 21.43
C ASP A 221 11.21 -7.16 21.22
N ILE A 222 10.25 -7.26 22.15
CA ILE A 222 9.07 -8.13 22.02
C ILE A 222 8.17 -7.67 20.86
N VAL A 223 7.86 -6.37 20.76
CA VAL A 223 7.04 -5.80 19.67
C VAL A 223 7.74 -5.97 18.32
N SER A 224 9.05 -5.68 18.26
CA SER A 224 9.88 -5.89 17.07
C SER A 224 9.95 -7.36 16.67
N THR A 225 10.05 -8.27 17.64
CA THR A 225 10.07 -9.72 17.39
C THR A 225 8.72 -10.22 16.88
N ALA A 226 7.60 -9.73 17.42
CA ALA A 226 6.26 -10.07 16.94
C ALA A 226 6.03 -9.57 15.50
N PHE A 227 6.47 -8.35 15.20
CA PHE A 227 6.42 -7.80 13.84
C PHE A 227 7.31 -8.60 12.88
N SER A 228 8.56 -8.88 13.26
CA SER A 228 9.52 -9.68 12.48
C SER A 228 9.01 -11.10 12.25
N SER A 229 8.34 -11.70 13.23
CA SER A 229 7.66 -12.99 13.10
C SER A 229 6.55 -12.94 12.05
N LYS A 230 5.69 -11.90 12.08
CA LYS A 230 4.62 -11.72 11.09
C LYS A 230 5.17 -11.46 9.69
N ALA A 231 6.21 -10.64 9.56
CA ALA A 231 6.93 -10.40 8.30
C ALA A 231 7.59 -11.68 7.77
N SER A 232 8.22 -12.46 8.66
CA SER A 232 8.78 -13.78 8.34
C SER A 232 7.69 -14.76 7.89
N LEU A 233 6.51 -14.76 8.51
CA LEU A 233 5.37 -15.58 8.10
C LEU A 233 4.86 -15.15 6.72
N ARG A 234 4.73 -13.86 6.43
CA ARG A 234 4.38 -13.33 5.09
C ARG A 234 5.41 -13.71 4.04
N SER A 235 6.70 -13.53 4.33
CA SER A 235 7.81 -13.97 3.48
C SER A 235 7.80 -15.48 3.26
N SER A 236 7.49 -16.26 4.30
CA SER A 236 7.35 -17.72 4.22
C SER A 236 6.11 -18.15 3.43
N ALA A 237 5.02 -17.38 3.45
CA ALA A 237 3.80 -17.63 2.69
C ALA A 237 3.99 -17.28 1.20
N ALA A 238 4.61 -16.13 0.91
CA ALA A 238 5.07 -15.78 -0.43
C ALA A 238 6.09 -16.80 -0.96
N GLY A 239 6.98 -17.29 -0.10
CA GLY A 239 7.92 -18.37 -0.39
C GLY A 239 7.27 -19.75 -0.55
N LYS A 240 6.16 -20.04 0.14
CA LYS A 240 5.36 -21.27 -0.03
C LYS A 240 4.68 -21.32 -1.39
N GLY A 241 4.26 -20.18 -1.95
CA GLY A 241 3.84 -20.08 -3.35
C GLY A 241 4.93 -20.46 -4.37
N ASN A 242 6.19 -20.37 -3.96
CA ASN A 242 7.38 -20.78 -4.71
C ASN A 242 7.95 -22.16 -4.29
N LYS A 243 7.26 -22.93 -3.42
CA LYS A 243 7.78 -24.23 -2.93
C LYS A 243 7.37 -25.45 -3.75
N SER A 244 6.48 -25.30 -4.73
CA SER A 244 6.20 -26.37 -5.69
C SER A 244 7.24 -26.29 -6.83
N PRO A 245 8.14 -27.29 -6.98
CA PRO A 245 9.22 -27.28 -7.98
C PRO A 245 8.76 -27.23 -9.44
N ASP A 246 7.46 -27.41 -9.68
CA ASP A 246 6.85 -27.50 -11.02
C ASP A 246 5.77 -26.41 -11.25
N SER A 247 5.79 -25.30 -10.49
CA SER A 247 4.79 -24.24 -10.72
C SER A 247 5.05 -23.51 -12.05
N VAL A 248 3.98 -23.22 -12.79
CA VAL A 248 4.00 -22.51 -14.08
C VAL A 248 4.86 -21.24 -14.02
N LYS A 249 4.85 -20.53 -12.89
CA LYS A 249 5.66 -19.31 -12.67
C LYS A 249 7.17 -19.56 -12.53
N GLN A 250 7.59 -20.71 -11.98
CA GLN A 250 9.01 -21.10 -11.95
C GLN A 250 9.50 -21.52 -13.33
N GLN A 251 8.68 -22.28 -14.07
CA GLN A 251 8.95 -22.64 -15.46
C GLN A 251 9.09 -21.37 -16.32
N GLU A 252 8.14 -20.44 -16.23
CA GLU A 252 8.16 -19.16 -16.95
C GLU A 252 9.36 -18.29 -16.55
N SER A 253 9.74 -18.28 -15.27
CA SER A 253 10.92 -17.53 -14.79
C SER A 253 12.22 -18.15 -15.30
N GLN A 254 12.31 -19.47 -15.35
CA GLN A 254 13.47 -20.21 -15.86
C GLN A 254 13.58 -20.07 -17.39
N ASP A 255 12.46 -20.19 -18.11
CA ASP A 255 12.40 -19.97 -19.56
C ASP A 255 12.77 -18.52 -19.91
N LEU A 256 12.29 -17.55 -19.12
CA LEU A 256 12.66 -16.14 -19.28
C LEU A 256 14.16 -15.93 -19.06
N LYS A 257 14.72 -16.52 -18.00
CA LYS A 257 16.15 -16.50 -17.72
C LYS A 257 16.96 -17.09 -18.88
N ASP A 258 16.56 -18.24 -19.39
CA ASP A 258 17.26 -18.92 -20.48
C ASP A 258 17.19 -18.12 -21.79
N ARG A 259 16.05 -17.47 -22.07
CA ARG A 259 15.91 -16.52 -23.21
C ARG A 259 16.86 -15.33 -23.07
N ILE A 260 16.95 -14.73 -21.89
CA ILE A 260 17.84 -13.59 -21.62
C ILE A 260 19.31 -14.02 -21.75
N ILE A 261 19.71 -15.15 -21.16
CA ILE A 261 21.09 -15.68 -21.24
C ILE A 261 21.45 -16.01 -22.70
N LYS A 262 20.54 -16.60 -23.46
CA LYS A 262 20.76 -16.94 -24.88
C LYS A 262 20.90 -15.69 -25.75
N SER A 263 20.06 -14.66 -25.53
CA SER A 263 20.19 -13.40 -26.26
C SER A 263 21.48 -12.67 -25.87
N ALA A 264 21.84 -12.68 -24.59
CA ALA A 264 23.07 -12.06 -24.09
C ALA A 264 24.31 -12.67 -24.76
N LYS A 265 24.36 -14.00 -24.89
CA LYS A 265 25.43 -14.71 -25.61
C LYS A 265 25.50 -14.30 -27.09
N ARG A 266 24.36 -14.11 -27.77
CA ARG A 266 24.34 -13.66 -29.18
C ARG A 266 24.89 -12.25 -29.34
N HIS A 267 24.47 -11.32 -28.48
CA HIS A 267 24.97 -9.94 -28.48
C HIS A 267 26.48 -9.88 -28.19
N LEU A 268 26.98 -10.68 -27.25
CA LEU A 268 28.41 -10.76 -26.94
C LEU A 268 29.24 -11.49 -28.02
N GLN A 269 28.63 -12.42 -28.76
CA GLN A 269 29.27 -13.02 -29.95
C GLN A 269 29.39 -12.00 -31.10
N ALA A 270 28.40 -11.13 -31.26
CA ALA A 270 28.42 -10.07 -32.28
C ALA A 270 29.31 -8.88 -31.89
N ASN A 271 29.45 -8.60 -30.59
CA ASN A 271 30.33 -7.56 -30.06
C ASN A 271 30.92 -7.96 -28.70
N ALA A 272 32.10 -8.58 -28.75
CA ALA A 272 32.79 -9.11 -27.56
C ALA A 272 33.32 -8.05 -26.58
N GLN A 273 33.35 -6.77 -26.99
CA GLN A 273 33.81 -5.65 -26.16
C GLN A 273 32.65 -4.84 -25.56
N SER A 274 31.41 -5.30 -25.71
CA SER A 274 30.24 -4.61 -25.17
C SER A 274 30.29 -4.52 -23.65
N THR A 275 30.03 -3.34 -23.09
CA THR A 275 29.93 -3.14 -21.64
C THR A 275 28.61 -3.69 -21.09
N LYS A 276 28.56 -3.95 -19.77
CA LYS A 276 27.32 -4.41 -19.11
C LYS A 276 26.12 -3.48 -19.37
N THR A 277 26.34 -2.17 -19.37
CA THR A 277 25.28 -1.18 -19.62
C THR A 277 24.77 -1.24 -21.05
N GLU A 278 25.66 -1.42 -22.03
CA GLU A 278 25.31 -1.56 -23.45
C GLU A 278 24.59 -2.89 -23.70
N LEU A 279 25.04 -3.98 -23.09
CA LEU A 279 24.38 -5.28 -23.18
C LEU A 279 22.96 -5.24 -22.62
N VAL A 280 22.76 -4.63 -21.43
CA VAL A 280 21.42 -4.46 -20.84
C VAL A 280 20.53 -3.59 -21.71
N LYS A 281 21.08 -2.55 -22.35
CA LYS A 281 20.32 -1.69 -23.28
C LYS A 281 19.91 -2.44 -24.55
N ALA A 282 20.79 -3.26 -25.11
CA ALA A 282 20.51 -4.10 -26.28
C ALA A 282 19.45 -5.18 -25.97
N LEU A 283 19.59 -5.87 -24.83
CA LEU A 283 18.61 -6.88 -24.38
C LEU A 283 17.24 -6.28 -24.07
N HIS A 284 17.19 -5.03 -23.60
CA HIS A 284 15.94 -4.32 -23.40
C HIS A 284 15.28 -3.94 -24.73
N ALA A 285 16.08 -3.61 -25.76
CA ALA A 285 15.59 -3.35 -27.10
C ALA A 285 15.01 -4.61 -27.77
N ASP A 286 15.47 -5.81 -27.38
CA ASP A 286 14.88 -7.08 -27.82
C ASP A 286 13.46 -7.33 -27.24
N GLY A 287 12.99 -6.49 -26.31
CA GLY A 287 11.63 -6.58 -25.74
C GLY A 287 11.36 -7.80 -24.87
N ILE A 288 12.41 -8.49 -24.41
CA ILE A 288 12.28 -9.78 -23.69
C ILE A 288 11.82 -9.58 -22.24
N ALA A 289 12.29 -8.54 -21.56
CA ALA A 289 11.94 -8.23 -20.18
C ALA A 289 12.28 -6.76 -19.82
N SER A 290 11.87 -6.32 -18.63
CA SER A 290 12.23 -5.01 -18.07
C SER A 290 13.72 -4.92 -17.73
N LYS A 291 14.28 -3.70 -17.73
CA LYS A 291 15.71 -3.45 -17.42
C LYS A 291 16.16 -4.06 -16.07
N PRO A 292 15.38 -3.99 -14.97
CA PRO A 292 15.77 -4.62 -13.70
C PRO A 292 15.91 -6.13 -13.79
N THR A 293 14.94 -6.81 -14.44
CA THR A 293 14.93 -8.26 -14.63
C THR A 293 16.09 -8.71 -15.52
N ILE A 294 16.38 -7.96 -16.59
CA ILE A 294 17.55 -8.22 -17.45
C ILE A 294 18.85 -8.07 -16.66
N ARG A 295 19.00 -7.00 -15.87
CA ARG A 295 20.21 -6.75 -15.08
C ARG A 295 20.46 -7.87 -14.08
N LYS A 296 19.41 -8.34 -13.38
CA LYS A 296 19.46 -9.50 -12.48
C LYS A 296 20.03 -10.74 -13.18
N TYR A 297 19.47 -11.14 -14.32
CA TYR A 297 19.90 -12.37 -15.00
C TYR A 297 21.23 -12.25 -15.76
N VAL A 298 21.61 -11.05 -16.20
CA VAL A 298 22.97 -10.78 -16.72
C VAL A 298 24.02 -10.95 -15.61
N ASP A 299 23.69 -10.52 -14.38
CA ASP A 299 24.56 -10.69 -13.20
C ASP A 299 24.66 -12.14 -12.72
N GLU A 300 23.57 -12.89 -12.81
CA GLU A 300 23.57 -14.34 -12.56
C GLU A 300 24.33 -15.12 -13.64
N GLY A 301 24.29 -14.65 -14.90
CA GLY A 301 24.97 -15.27 -16.04
C GLY A 301 26.50 -15.09 -16.05
N ASN A 302 27.06 -14.29 -15.13
CA ASN A 302 28.50 -14.03 -14.97
C ASN A 302 29.21 -13.61 -16.28
N PHE A 303 28.53 -12.83 -17.14
CA PHE A 303 29.12 -12.34 -18.40
C PHE A 303 30.21 -11.28 -18.20
N PHE A 304 30.22 -10.63 -17.03
CA PHE A 304 31.19 -9.62 -16.67
C PHE A 304 31.78 -9.92 -15.29
N PRO A 305 33.07 -9.62 -15.05
CA PRO A 305 33.68 -9.77 -13.74
C PRO A 305 32.96 -8.88 -12.73
N LYS A 306 32.59 -9.45 -11.58
CA LYS A 306 32.00 -8.69 -10.47
C LYS A 306 33.07 -7.78 -9.89
N LEU A 307 32.83 -6.47 -9.91
CA LEU A 307 33.65 -5.52 -9.17
C LEU A 307 33.52 -5.88 -7.68
N LYS A 308 34.66 -6.18 -7.05
CA LYS A 308 34.77 -6.41 -5.61
C LYS A 308 34.61 -5.11 -4.85
#